data_AF-A0A3N5EGV0-F1
#
_entry.id   AF-A0A3N5EGV0-F1
#
_cell.length_a   1.000
_cell.length_b   1.000
_cell.length_c   1.000
_cell.angle_alpha   90.00
_cell.angle_beta   90.00
_cell.angle_gamma   90.00
#
_symmetry.space_group_name_H-M   'P 1'
#
loop_
_entity.id
_entity.type
_entity.pdbx_description
1 polymer ?
#
loop_
_entity_poly.entity_id
_entity_poly.type
_entity_poly.pdbx_seq_one_letter_code
_entity_poly.pdbx_strand_id
1 'polypeptide(L)'
;ANIDPAMICAKATIVRRIKNKPYTASVMVIGQETGHGEEFRNGGSCKPEGNAKALRYMKVAETEGIPIHFYIFTPGSYPVEEYPGAAQQIARNIYAMAKLRVPMISMISEGGSGGAEAIGLSDYRLMTTHGYYSVISPEGAAAIEGRIREGSKVPKELIEVCADRLRLTAFDNLKNGTIDRIIYEPQLGARRDDFNFFATLRSEMLRATDQVVLSTRSFRAFRTWEIGRKKSKSEQQELQVEVPWDLNRDEIRRLLAQRSRKYLAMAKHGYTGGPSASADLLNLLKVSAEKIYYTLRYDILKNHKKQVHKVIKDVSGEGSVMLKRVTEPLTAAIQFLSRKKTKKPAARITYTPVASQESGRVVDPLELTDTYTSPLANEDRTVTCPNAEKYGCKDLWIPDLYGEFAGVCETCGHHFPLEHQWYLKNIFDANSIRFFNNEIISGNPLGYTGFSERLEISKKKTGKKSGNMTFHAQINGIQIIVAMLYSDFRNGTVGSAEGEKFVQACQLAKRKKRPLLAYIHTTGGIRIQEGTLGVIQMPKCTMAVREYIDAGGLYIVVYDNNSYAGPVASFLGCSPYQFAIRSSRVGFAGPRVIRETTGVDIPPDYHSARNALKRGHIQG
;
A
#
# COMPACT_ATOMS: atom_id res chain seq x y z
N ALA A 1 -5.31 -17.13 -27.85
CA ALA A 1 -5.68 -17.79 -26.58
C ALA A 1 -5.91 -16.72 -25.50
N ASN A 2 -6.83 -16.94 -24.56
CA ASN A 2 -6.98 -16.09 -23.37
C ASN A 2 -5.70 -16.19 -22.52
N ILE A 3 -5.06 -15.06 -22.21
CA ILE A 3 -3.72 -15.01 -21.58
C ILE A 3 -3.73 -15.67 -20.19
N ASP A 4 -4.81 -15.45 -19.42
CA ASP A 4 -5.10 -16.21 -18.21
C ASP A 4 -6.61 -16.49 -18.16
N PRO A 5 -7.03 -17.75 -18.27
CA PRO A 5 -8.42 -18.14 -18.24
C PRO A 5 -9.07 -17.99 -16.85
N ALA A 6 -8.29 -17.83 -15.78
CA ALA A 6 -8.81 -17.58 -14.44
C ALA A 6 -9.44 -16.19 -14.28
N MET A 7 -9.02 -15.21 -15.10
CA MET A 7 -9.57 -13.85 -15.10
C MET A 7 -10.49 -13.62 -16.31
N ILE A 8 -11.78 -13.44 -16.05
CA ILE A 8 -12.78 -13.05 -17.05
C ILE A 8 -12.89 -11.53 -17.09
N CYS A 9 -12.93 -10.97 -18.30
CA CYS A 9 -13.30 -9.58 -18.51
C CYS A 9 -14.27 -9.52 -19.69
N ALA A 10 -15.41 -8.87 -19.52
CA ALA A 10 -16.43 -8.75 -20.55
C ALA A 10 -17.19 -7.43 -20.41
N LYS A 11 -17.58 -6.83 -21.54
CA LYS A 11 -18.57 -5.76 -21.55
C LYS A 11 -19.94 -6.40 -21.63
N ALA A 12 -20.82 -6.06 -20.69
CA ALA A 12 -22.19 -6.56 -20.63
C ALA A 12 -23.18 -5.41 -20.82
N THR A 13 -24.35 -5.73 -21.37
CA THR A 13 -25.49 -4.82 -21.44
C THR A 13 -26.58 -5.30 -20.50
N ILE A 14 -27.02 -4.42 -19.61
CA ILE A 14 -28.08 -4.69 -18.65
C ILE A 14 -29.34 -4.00 -19.15
N VAL A 15 -30.41 -4.79 -19.32
CA VAL A 15 -31.73 -4.32 -19.68
C VAL A 15 -32.61 -4.28 -18.42
N ARG A 16 -33.06 -3.08 -18.06
CA ARG A 16 -34.02 -2.81 -16.97
C ARG A 16 -35.37 -2.46 -17.58
N ARG A 17 -36.47 -2.78 -16.90
CA ARG A 17 -37.81 -2.31 -17.28
C ARG A 17 -38.27 -1.29 -16.26
N ILE A 18 -38.30 -0.02 -16.65
CA ILE A 18 -38.74 1.09 -15.80
C ILE A 18 -40.03 1.64 -16.40
N LYS A 19 -41.14 1.58 -15.65
CA LYS A 19 -42.48 2.03 -16.11
C LYS A 19 -42.86 1.45 -17.49
N ASN A 20 -42.65 0.13 -17.67
CA ASN A 20 -42.86 -0.62 -18.92
C ASN A 20 -42.00 -0.18 -20.13
N LYS A 21 -40.98 0.66 -19.95
CA LYS A 21 -39.99 0.99 -20.99
C LYS A 21 -38.67 0.25 -20.75
N PRO A 22 -38.07 -0.37 -21.77
CA PRO A 22 -36.73 -0.95 -21.65
C PRO A 22 -35.68 0.17 -21.56
N TYR A 23 -34.83 0.09 -20.56
CA TYR A 23 -33.66 0.94 -20.38
C TYR A 23 -32.41 0.09 -20.42
N THR A 24 -31.45 0.46 -21.27
CA THR A 24 -30.20 -0.28 -21.48
C THR A 24 -29.03 0.48 -20.88
N ALA A 25 -28.25 -0.19 -20.03
CA ALA A 25 -27.00 0.34 -19.50
C ALA A 25 -25.85 -0.61 -19.80
N SER A 26 -24.69 -0.07 -20.17
CA SER A 26 -23.46 -0.86 -20.32
C SER A 26 -22.71 -0.94 -18.99
N VAL A 27 -22.08 -2.07 -18.73
CA VAL A 27 -21.21 -2.30 -17.57
C VAL A 27 -19.99 -3.11 -17.98
N MET A 28 -18.85 -2.83 -17.38
CA MET A 28 -17.69 -3.70 -17.46
C MET A 28 -17.76 -4.75 -16.35
N VAL A 29 -17.75 -6.03 -16.73
CA VAL A 29 -17.71 -7.15 -15.80
C VAL A 29 -16.29 -7.69 -15.75
N ILE A 30 -15.71 -7.76 -14.57
CA ILE A 30 -14.39 -8.35 -14.32
C ILE A 30 -14.53 -9.35 -13.18
N GLY A 31 -14.10 -10.58 -13.36
CA GLY A 31 -14.27 -11.59 -12.33
C GLY A 31 -13.24 -12.70 -12.39
N GLN A 32 -13.07 -13.35 -11.26
CA GLN A 32 -12.27 -14.56 -11.12
C GLN A 32 -13.19 -15.76 -11.28
N GLU A 33 -12.72 -16.83 -11.93
CA GLU A 33 -13.53 -18.00 -12.23
C GLU A 33 -13.01 -19.24 -11.51
N THR A 34 -13.89 -19.87 -10.72
CA THR A 34 -13.65 -21.13 -10.02
C THR A 34 -14.57 -22.21 -10.59
N GLY A 35 -14.12 -23.47 -10.64
CA GLY A 35 -14.91 -24.56 -11.22
C GLY A 35 -14.26 -25.94 -11.17
N HIS A 36 -15.08 -26.99 -11.06
CA HIS A 36 -14.64 -28.39 -11.16
C HIS A 36 -14.41 -28.78 -12.62
N GLY A 37 -13.30 -29.48 -12.91
CA GLY A 37 -12.91 -29.88 -14.27
C GLY A 37 -12.15 -28.80 -15.06
N GLU A 38 -11.77 -27.71 -14.41
CA GLU A 38 -11.12 -26.55 -15.04
C GLU A 38 -9.79 -26.19 -14.37
N GLU A 39 -8.94 -27.20 -14.18
CA GLU A 39 -7.63 -27.06 -13.52
C GLU A 39 -6.75 -25.99 -14.18
N PHE A 40 -6.93 -25.75 -15.48
CA PHE A 40 -6.26 -24.69 -16.23
C PHE A 40 -6.55 -23.26 -15.71
N ARG A 41 -7.59 -23.08 -14.87
CA ARG A 41 -7.95 -21.83 -14.18
C ARG A 41 -7.36 -21.71 -12.77
N ASN A 42 -6.59 -22.70 -12.31
CA ASN A 42 -5.94 -22.73 -10.99
C ASN A 42 -6.93 -22.44 -9.82
N GLY A 43 -8.18 -22.90 -9.94
CA GLY A 43 -9.22 -22.64 -8.95
C GLY A 43 -9.46 -21.15 -8.68
N GLY A 44 -9.41 -20.29 -9.71
CA GLY A 44 -9.58 -18.83 -9.58
C GLY A 44 -8.34 -18.08 -9.06
N SER A 45 -7.24 -18.80 -8.79
CA SER A 45 -5.94 -18.20 -8.45
C SER A 45 -5.30 -17.61 -9.70
N CYS A 46 -5.56 -16.33 -9.93
CA CYS A 46 -5.10 -15.65 -11.14
C CYS A 46 -3.59 -15.46 -11.16
N LYS A 47 -3.01 -15.68 -12.34
CA LYS A 47 -1.62 -15.35 -12.64
C LYS A 47 -1.45 -13.83 -12.78
N PRO A 48 -0.21 -13.32 -12.68
CA PRO A 48 0.06 -11.90 -12.85
C PRO A 48 -0.50 -11.33 -14.17
N GLU A 49 -0.48 -12.11 -15.25
CA GLU A 49 -1.01 -11.69 -16.56
C GLU A 49 -2.54 -11.55 -16.56
N GLY A 50 -3.25 -12.38 -15.79
CA GLY A 50 -4.69 -12.24 -15.55
C GLY A 50 -5.00 -10.93 -14.84
N ASN A 51 -4.23 -10.60 -13.79
CA ASN A 51 -4.38 -9.31 -13.11
C ASN A 51 -4.03 -8.12 -14.03
N ALA A 52 -3.07 -8.27 -14.95
CA ALA A 52 -2.76 -7.26 -15.96
C ALA A 52 -3.89 -7.09 -16.99
N LYS A 53 -4.54 -8.19 -17.39
CA LYS A 53 -5.76 -8.16 -18.21
C LYS A 53 -6.86 -7.38 -17.49
N ALA A 54 -7.13 -7.65 -16.21
CA ALA A 54 -8.12 -6.91 -15.43
C ALA A 54 -7.84 -5.39 -15.45
N LEU A 55 -6.61 -4.97 -15.19
CA LEU A 55 -6.22 -3.56 -15.24
C LEU A 55 -6.47 -2.92 -16.61
N ARG A 56 -6.19 -3.63 -17.70
CA ARG A 56 -6.48 -3.14 -19.05
C ARG A 56 -7.97 -2.87 -19.24
N TYR A 57 -8.84 -3.79 -18.82
CA TYR A 57 -10.29 -3.65 -18.96
C TYR A 57 -10.89 -2.61 -17.99
N MET A 58 -10.30 -2.41 -16.80
CA MET A 58 -10.64 -1.29 -15.93
C MET A 58 -10.41 0.06 -16.62
N LYS A 59 -9.31 0.20 -17.36
CA LYS A 59 -9.03 1.42 -18.14
C LYS A 59 -9.97 1.60 -19.33
N VAL A 60 -10.39 0.50 -19.97
CA VAL A 60 -11.42 0.55 -21.02
C VAL A 60 -12.73 1.07 -20.43
N ALA A 61 -13.17 0.53 -19.29
CA ALA A 61 -14.38 0.99 -18.62
C ALA A 61 -14.32 2.49 -18.26
N GLU A 62 -13.18 2.95 -17.74
CA GLU A 62 -12.96 4.37 -17.46
C GLU A 62 -12.99 5.24 -18.72
N THR A 63 -12.47 4.74 -19.84
CA THR A 63 -12.47 5.46 -21.13
C THR A 63 -13.88 5.58 -21.69
N GLU A 64 -14.69 4.53 -21.56
CA GLU A 64 -16.08 4.50 -21.99
C GLU A 64 -17.04 5.21 -21.02
N GLY A 65 -16.59 5.50 -19.79
CA GLY A 65 -17.43 6.12 -18.76
C GLY A 65 -18.46 5.18 -18.12
N ILE A 66 -18.27 3.86 -18.24
CA ILE A 66 -19.22 2.86 -17.73
C ILE A 66 -18.78 2.30 -16.35
N PRO A 67 -19.72 1.94 -15.46
CA PRO A 67 -19.39 1.30 -14.19
C PRO A 67 -18.67 -0.05 -14.35
N ILE A 68 -18.00 -0.47 -13.28
CA ILE A 68 -17.34 -1.78 -13.21
C ILE A 68 -18.01 -2.64 -12.13
N HIS A 69 -18.39 -3.86 -12.49
CA HIS A 69 -18.88 -4.90 -11.60
C HIS A 69 -17.80 -5.98 -11.45
N PHE A 70 -17.25 -6.09 -10.25
CA PHE A 70 -16.26 -7.09 -9.87
C PHE A 70 -16.92 -8.32 -9.24
N TYR A 71 -16.49 -9.50 -9.64
CA TYR A 71 -16.91 -10.78 -9.06
C TYR A 71 -15.68 -11.53 -8.52
N ILE A 72 -15.57 -11.59 -7.19
CA ILE A 72 -14.37 -12.04 -6.49
C ILE A 72 -14.60 -13.48 -6.02
N PHE A 73 -13.92 -14.39 -6.71
CA PHE A 73 -13.95 -15.83 -6.50
C PHE A 73 -12.51 -16.35 -6.59
N THR A 74 -11.75 -16.19 -5.52
CA THR A 74 -10.35 -16.57 -5.51
C THR A 74 -9.90 -17.03 -4.12
N PRO A 75 -9.12 -18.12 -4.03
CA PRO A 75 -8.44 -18.53 -2.79
C PRO A 75 -7.20 -17.68 -2.50
N GLY A 76 -6.72 -16.91 -3.49
CA GLY A 76 -5.48 -16.14 -3.41
C GLY A 76 -4.89 -15.86 -4.79
N SER A 77 -3.79 -15.13 -4.86
CA SER A 77 -3.09 -14.92 -6.14
C SER A 77 -2.13 -16.07 -6.42
N TYR A 78 -1.97 -16.41 -7.71
CA TYR A 78 -0.95 -17.38 -8.11
C TYR A 78 0.43 -16.77 -7.86
N PRO A 79 1.29 -17.40 -7.02
CA PRO A 79 2.41 -16.72 -6.40
C PRO A 79 3.69 -16.76 -7.25
N VAL A 80 3.59 -16.26 -8.49
CA VAL A 80 4.67 -16.23 -9.49
C VAL A 80 5.30 -14.84 -9.53
N GLU A 81 6.63 -14.81 -9.52
CA GLU A 81 7.43 -13.58 -9.58
C GLU A 81 7.98 -13.30 -10.98
N GLU A 82 7.79 -14.18 -11.96
CA GLU A 82 8.11 -13.86 -13.35
C GLU A 82 7.35 -12.60 -13.80
N TYR A 83 8.01 -11.73 -14.56
CA TYR A 83 7.42 -10.46 -15.00
C TYR A 83 6.06 -10.72 -15.67
N PRO A 84 4.97 -10.06 -15.25
CA PRO A 84 4.93 -8.80 -14.49
C PRO A 84 5.01 -8.88 -12.96
N GLY A 85 5.06 -10.08 -12.38
CA GLY A 85 5.16 -10.37 -10.95
C GLY A 85 3.82 -10.22 -10.21
N ALA A 86 3.48 -11.19 -9.36
CA ALA A 86 2.22 -11.19 -8.62
C ALA A 86 2.07 -9.95 -7.74
N ALA A 87 3.07 -9.66 -6.89
CA ALA A 87 3.04 -8.49 -6.02
C ALA A 87 2.92 -7.18 -6.80
N GLN A 88 3.76 -7.00 -7.82
CA GLN A 88 3.84 -5.76 -8.59
C GLN A 88 2.55 -5.53 -9.37
N GLN A 89 1.94 -6.58 -9.93
CA GLN A 89 0.70 -6.42 -10.64
C GLN A 89 -0.49 -6.14 -9.73
N ILE A 90 -0.59 -6.78 -8.56
CA ILE A 90 -1.60 -6.45 -7.55
C ILE A 90 -1.44 -4.98 -7.12
N ALA A 91 -0.21 -4.54 -6.85
CA ALA A 91 0.08 -3.16 -6.46
C ALA A 91 -0.37 -2.15 -7.54
N ARG A 92 -0.08 -2.45 -8.82
CA ARG A 92 -0.52 -1.62 -9.97
C ARG A 92 -2.04 -1.54 -10.06
N ASN A 93 -2.75 -2.65 -9.83
CA ASN A 93 -4.20 -2.69 -9.87
C ASN A 93 -4.83 -1.85 -8.76
N ILE A 94 -4.40 -2.05 -7.50
CA ILE A 94 -4.89 -1.28 -6.35
C ILE A 94 -4.61 0.21 -6.56
N TYR A 95 -3.41 0.55 -7.03
CA TYR A 95 -3.02 1.94 -7.32
C TYR A 95 -3.85 2.60 -8.42
N ALA A 96 -4.26 1.83 -9.44
CA ALA A 96 -5.17 2.31 -10.49
C ALA A 96 -6.59 2.50 -9.96
N MET A 97 -7.16 1.49 -9.29
CA MET A 97 -8.52 1.54 -8.72
C MET A 97 -8.71 2.72 -7.77
N ALA A 98 -7.66 3.11 -7.03
CA ALA A 98 -7.70 4.28 -6.15
C ALA A 98 -8.14 5.58 -6.86
N LYS A 99 -7.97 5.70 -8.19
CA LYS A 99 -8.31 6.91 -8.97
C LYS A 99 -9.17 6.69 -10.21
N LEU A 100 -9.71 5.49 -10.46
CA LEU A 100 -10.64 5.26 -11.56
C LEU A 100 -11.87 6.18 -11.45
N ARG A 101 -12.22 6.86 -12.54
CA ARG A 101 -13.29 7.89 -12.54
C ARG A 101 -14.71 7.34 -12.68
N VAL A 102 -14.86 6.01 -12.70
CA VAL A 102 -16.16 5.32 -12.83
C VAL A 102 -16.56 4.64 -11.51
N PRO A 103 -17.85 4.42 -11.26
CA PRO A 103 -18.33 3.64 -10.11
C PRO A 103 -17.83 2.19 -10.15
N MET A 104 -17.37 1.68 -9.02
CA MET A 104 -16.90 0.30 -8.88
C MET A 104 -17.68 -0.44 -7.81
N ILE A 105 -18.28 -1.57 -8.17
CA ILE A 105 -19.07 -2.41 -7.26
C ILE A 105 -18.46 -3.80 -7.27
N SER A 106 -18.22 -4.39 -6.10
CA SER A 106 -17.69 -5.76 -6.00
C SER A 106 -18.64 -6.67 -5.25
N MET A 107 -18.78 -7.90 -5.73
CA MET A 107 -19.37 -9.02 -5.00
C MET A 107 -18.28 -10.01 -4.63
N ILE A 108 -18.23 -10.41 -3.35
CA ILE A 108 -17.27 -11.37 -2.82
C ILE A 108 -18.01 -12.65 -2.46
N SER A 109 -17.57 -13.77 -3.02
CA SER A 109 -17.94 -15.10 -2.56
C SER A 109 -16.72 -15.79 -1.97
N GLU A 110 -15.61 -15.84 -2.70
CA GLU A 110 -14.34 -16.33 -2.19
C GLU A 110 -13.28 -15.23 -2.28
N GLY A 111 -12.86 -14.70 -1.13
CA GLY A 111 -11.95 -13.58 -1.03
C GLY A 111 -10.63 -13.94 -0.34
N GLY A 112 -9.65 -14.44 -1.10
CA GLY A 112 -8.31 -14.73 -0.60
C GLY A 112 -7.33 -13.56 -0.67
N SER A 113 -7.08 -12.91 0.47
CA SER A 113 -5.93 -12.03 0.73
C SER A 113 -5.67 -10.99 -0.37
N GLY A 114 -4.41 -10.83 -0.81
CA GLY A 114 -4.02 -9.94 -1.90
C GLY A 114 -4.60 -10.30 -3.27
N GLY A 115 -4.98 -11.58 -3.50
CA GLY A 115 -5.64 -12.02 -4.74
C GLY A 115 -7.04 -11.42 -4.88
N ALA A 116 -7.78 -11.32 -3.78
CA ALA A 116 -9.06 -10.62 -3.75
C ALA A 116 -8.88 -9.10 -3.95
N GLU A 117 -7.87 -8.50 -3.30
CA GLU A 117 -7.60 -7.07 -3.43
C GLU A 117 -7.08 -6.65 -4.81
N ALA A 118 -6.60 -7.58 -5.63
CA ALA A 118 -6.22 -7.33 -7.02
C ALA A 118 -7.34 -6.71 -7.86
N ILE A 119 -8.61 -6.99 -7.51
CA ILE A 119 -9.82 -6.40 -8.11
C ILE A 119 -10.85 -5.97 -7.04
N GLY A 120 -10.42 -5.85 -5.77
CA GLY A 120 -11.30 -5.71 -4.60
C GLY A 120 -11.52 -4.29 -4.09
N LEU A 121 -10.74 -3.31 -4.57
CA LEU A 121 -10.93 -1.90 -4.20
C LEU A 121 -12.15 -1.34 -4.92
N SER A 122 -13.27 -1.15 -4.21
CA SER A 122 -14.55 -0.73 -4.78
C SER A 122 -15.32 0.28 -3.91
N ASP A 123 -16.20 1.05 -4.56
CA ASP A 123 -17.05 2.05 -3.91
C ASP A 123 -18.15 1.41 -3.07
N TYR A 124 -18.59 0.20 -3.44
CA TYR A 124 -19.55 -0.61 -2.68
C TYR A 124 -19.21 -2.11 -2.76
N ARG A 125 -19.14 -2.76 -1.59
CA ARG A 125 -18.70 -4.15 -1.42
C ARG A 125 -19.85 -5.00 -0.89
N LEU A 126 -20.30 -5.93 -1.72
CA LEU A 126 -21.27 -6.97 -1.39
C LEU A 126 -20.51 -8.25 -1.06
N MET A 127 -21.07 -9.08 -0.19
CA MET A 127 -20.55 -10.42 0.09
C MET A 127 -21.68 -11.41 0.24
N THR A 128 -21.53 -12.62 -0.27
CA THR A 128 -22.55 -13.66 -0.13
C THR A 128 -22.51 -14.30 1.26
N THR A 129 -23.64 -14.78 1.78
CA THR A 129 -23.75 -15.28 3.16
C THR A 129 -22.85 -16.48 3.49
N HIS A 130 -22.61 -17.37 2.52
CA HIS A 130 -21.72 -18.53 2.68
C HIS A 130 -20.30 -18.26 2.18
N GLY A 131 -20.05 -17.06 1.66
CA GLY A 131 -18.74 -16.65 1.22
C GLY A 131 -17.76 -16.41 2.37
N TYR A 132 -16.47 -16.36 2.04
CA TYR A 132 -15.40 -15.96 2.94
C TYR A 132 -14.59 -14.80 2.39
N TYR A 133 -14.05 -13.99 3.29
CA TYR A 133 -13.06 -12.98 2.97
C TYR A 133 -12.02 -12.95 4.09
N SER A 134 -10.77 -13.31 3.74
CA SER A 134 -9.73 -13.61 4.72
C SER A 134 -8.35 -13.11 4.28
N VAL A 135 -7.47 -12.91 5.25
CA VAL A 135 -6.04 -12.58 5.07
C VAL A 135 -5.19 -13.77 4.65
N ILE A 136 -5.60 -14.98 5.03
CA ILE A 136 -4.92 -16.24 4.78
C ILE A 136 -5.94 -17.38 4.93
N SER A 137 -5.70 -18.54 4.32
CA SER A 137 -6.52 -19.71 4.59
C SER A 137 -6.39 -20.15 6.06
N PRO A 138 -7.43 -20.76 6.67
CA PRO A 138 -7.34 -21.33 8.00
C PRO A 138 -6.19 -22.33 8.16
N GLU A 139 -5.90 -23.12 7.13
CA GLU A 139 -4.79 -24.07 7.06
C GLU A 139 -3.44 -23.35 7.14
N GLY A 140 -3.29 -22.27 6.37
CA GLY A 140 -2.08 -21.44 6.39
C GLY A 140 -1.88 -20.74 7.72
N ALA A 141 -2.96 -20.22 8.33
CA ALA A 141 -2.91 -19.65 9.67
C ALA A 141 -2.47 -20.69 10.71
N ALA A 142 -3.06 -21.88 10.68
CA ALA A 142 -2.75 -22.96 11.59
C ALA A 142 -1.31 -23.46 11.43
N ALA A 143 -0.78 -23.54 10.20
CA ALA A 143 0.62 -23.87 9.95
C ALA A 143 1.59 -22.85 10.58
N ILE A 144 1.28 -21.55 10.46
CA ILE A 144 2.10 -20.46 11.04
C ILE A 144 1.99 -20.46 12.57
N GLU A 145 0.78 -20.51 13.11
CA GLU A 145 0.53 -20.43 14.56
C GLU A 145 1.05 -21.66 15.29
N GLY A 146 0.87 -22.85 14.71
CA GLY A 146 1.38 -24.11 15.24
C GLY A 146 2.87 -24.33 15.01
N ARG A 147 3.57 -23.42 14.30
CA ARG A 147 4.97 -23.57 13.88
C ARG A 147 5.23 -24.93 13.23
N ILE A 148 4.28 -25.40 12.43
CA ILE A 148 4.30 -26.73 11.83
C ILE A 148 5.38 -26.75 10.74
N ARG A 149 6.29 -27.73 10.83
CA ARG A 149 7.35 -27.93 9.83
C ARG A 149 6.74 -28.30 8.48
N GLU A 150 7.47 -27.97 7.42
CA GLU A 150 7.08 -28.30 6.05
C GLU A 150 6.86 -29.82 5.89
N GLY A 151 5.83 -30.21 5.13
CA GLY A 151 5.43 -31.61 4.93
C GLY A 151 4.69 -32.27 6.11
N SER A 152 4.56 -31.59 7.26
CA SER A 152 3.81 -32.13 8.41
C SER A 152 2.33 -31.78 8.33
N LYS A 153 1.46 -32.70 8.73
CA LYS A 153 0.00 -32.49 8.73
C LYS A 153 -0.39 -31.51 9.83
N VAL A 154 -1.21 -30.51 9.48
CA VAL A 154 -1.76 -29.56 10.44
C VAL A 154 -2.94 -30.21 11.18
N PRO A 155 -2.99 -30.13 12.53
CA PRO A 155 -4.11 -30.67 13.30
C PRO A 155 -5.44 -30.00 12.92
N LYS A 156 -6.51 -30.79 12.78
CA LYS A 156 -7.82 -30.28 12.36
C LYS A 156 -8.40 -29.29 13.35
N GLU A 157 -8.23 -29.58 14.64
CA GLU A 157 -8.68 -28.74 15.75
C GLU A 157 -8.04 -27.36 15.69
N LEU A 158 -6.77 -27.29 15.29
CA LEU A 158 -6.07 -26.02 15.13
C LEU A 158 -6.59 -25.23 13.90
N ILE A 159 -6.93 -25.93 12.81
CA ILE A 159 -7.51 -25.30 11.61
C ILE A 159 -8.87 -24.68 11.96
N GLU A 160 -9.75 -25.42 12.65
CA GLU A 160 -11.08 -24.95 13.06
C GLU A 160 -10.97 -23.72 13.99
N VAL A 161 -10.06 -23.80 14.97
CA VAL A 161 -9.77 -22.68 15.86
C VAL A 161 -9.25 -21.46 15.10
N CYS A 162 -8.40 -21.64 14.09
CA CYS A 162 -7.94 -20.54 13.25
C CYS A 162 -9.07 -19.98 12.38
N ALA A 163 -9.93 -20.82 11.82
CA ALA A 163 -11.08 -20.39 11.02
C ALA A 163 -12.02 -19.45 11.79
N ASP A 164 -12.39 -19.79 13.04
CA ASP A 164 -13.21 -18.92 13.88
C ASP A 164 -12.48 -17.61 14.22
N ARG A 165 -11.20 -17.70 14.60
CA ARG A 165 -10.41 -16.54 15.05
C ARG A 165 -10.10 -15.54 13.93
N LEU A 166 -10.05 -15.99 12.68
CA LEU A 166 -9.83 -15.13 11.51
C LEU A 166 -11.03 -14.23 11.20
N ARG A 167 -12.23 -14.55 11.73
CA ARG A 167 -13.47 -13.77 11.53
C ARG A 167 -13.74 -13.51 10.05
N LEU A 168 -13.71 -14.58 9.26
CA LEU A 168 -13.71 -14.57 7.79
C LEU A 168 -15.11 -14.56 7.16
N THR A 169 -16.19 -14.68 7.93
CA THR A 169 -17.56 -14.81 7.42
C THR A 169 -18.14 -13.48 6.93
N ALA A 170 -19.24 -13.52 6.18
CA ALA A 170 -19.94 -12.31 5.73
C ALA A 170 -20.42 -11.41 6.89
N PHE A 171 -20.92 -12.00 7.96
CA PHE A 171 -21.39 -11.26 9.14
C PHE A 171 -20.24 -10.60 9.90
N ASP A 172 -19.12 -11.28 10.04
CA ASP A 172 -17.91 -10.73 10.65
C ASP A 172 -17.40 -9.53 9.84
N ASN A 173 -17.30 -9.68 8.52
CA ASN A 173 -16.85 -8.64 7.62
C ASN A 173 -17.80 -7.42 7.60
N LEU A 174 -19.11 -7.64 7.68
CA LEU A 174 -20.09 -6.56 7.81
C LEU A 174 -19.92 -5.80 9.13
N LYS A 175 -19.78 -6.54 10.24
CA LYS A 175 -19.54 -5.97 11.58
C LYS A 175 -18.25 -5.16 11.64
N ASN A 176 -17.20 -5.65 10.99
CA ASN A 176 -15.90 -4.98 10.91
C ASN A 176 -15.87 -3.83 9.89
N GLY A 177 -16.94 -3.61 9.12
CA GLY A 177 -17.04 -2.56 8.11
C GLY A 177 -16.09 -2.76 6.92
N THR A 178 -15.67 -4.00 6.66
CA THR A 178 -14.85 -4.35 5.49
C THR A 178 -15.71 -4.57 4.26
N ILE A 179 -17.00 -4.87 4.43
CA ILE A 179 -18.04 -4.91 3.39
C ILE A 179 -19.21 -3.98 3.75
N ASP A 180 -20.05 -3.67 2.77
CA ASP A 180 -21.18 -2.75 2.92
C ASP A 180 -22.54 -3.47 3.04
N ARG A 181 -22.69 -4.68 2.49
CA ARG A 181 -23.93 -5.46 2.54
C ARG A 181 -23.72 -6.95 2.28
N ILE A 182 -24.58 -7.76 2.88
CA ILE A 182 -24.65 -9.20 2.68
C ILE A 182 -25.75 -9.55 1.66
N ILE A 183 -25.48 -10.50 0.77
CA ILE A 183 -26.44 -11.12 -0.15
C ILE A 183 -26.73 -12.53 0.37
N TYR A 184 -28.00 -12.82 0.65
CA TYR A 184 -28.42 -14.12 1.17
C TYR A 184 -28.47 -15.18 0.07
N GLU A 185 -27.71 -16.25 0.28
CA GLU A 185 -27.71 -17.44 -0.56
C GLU A 185 -28.79 -18.44 -0.12
N PRO A 186 -29.21 -19.34 -1.02
CA PRO A 186 -29.96 -20.52 -0.63
C PRO A 186 -29.22 -21.32 0.44
N GLN A 187 -29.95 -22.06 1.29
CA GLN A 187 -29.38 -22.77 2.44
C GLN A 187 -28.26 -23.77 2.07
N LEU A 188 -28.30 -24.34 0.86
CA LEU A 188 -27.29 -25.27 0.35
C LEU A 188 -26.24 -24.60 -0.57
N GLY A 189 -26.20 -23.26 -0.61
CA GLY A 189 -25.44 -22.50 -1.61
C GLY A 189 -26.16 -22.40 -2.95
N ALA A 190 -25.83 -21.38 -3.73
CA ALA A 190 -26.45 -21.16 -5.04
C ALA A 190 -25.93 -22.14 -6.10
N ARG A 191 -26.85 -22.80 -6.80
CA ARG A 191 -26.64 -23.68 -7.95
C ARG A 191 -26.85 -22.93 -9.26
N ARG A 192 -26.46 -23.54 -10.39
CA ARG A 192 -26.56 -22.94 -11.73
C ARG A 192 -28.00 -22.61 -12.15
N ASP A 193 -28.98 -23.32 -11.61
CA ASP A 193 -30.41 -23.23 -11.86
C ASP A 193 -31.18 -22.42 -10.80
N ASP A 194 -30.49 -21.83 -9.82
CA ASP A 194 -31.10 -20.93 -8.83
C ASP A 194 -31.37 -19.53 -9.44
N PHE A 195 -32.24 -19.48 -10.45
CA PHE A 195 -32.56 -18.26 -11.19
C PHE A 195 -33.06 -17.13 -10.28
N ASN A 196 -33.76 -17.46 -9.20
CA ASN A 196 -34.22 -16.48 -8.20
C ASN A 196 -33.05 -15.81 -7.46
N PHE A 197 -32.01 -16.57 -7.12
CA PHE A 197 -30.81 -16.03 -6.50
C PHE A 197 -30.08 -15.11 -7.48
N PHE A 198 -29.88 -15.54 -8.73
CA PHE A 198 -29.21 -14.69 -9.73
C PHE A 198 -30.00 -13.43 -10.09
N ALA A 199 -31.34 -13.49 -10.09
CA ALA A 199 -32.19 -12.31 -10.22
C ALA A 199 -31.99 -11.34 -9.04
N THR A 200 -31.90 -11.89 -7.82
CA THR A 200 -31.62 -11.10 -6.60
C THR A 200 -30.22 -10.48 -6.64
N LEU A 201 -29.20 -11.27 -7.00
CA LEU A 201 -27.82 -10.81 -7.15
C LEU A 201 -27.74 -9.67 -8.18
N ARG A 202 -28.38 -9.83 -9.34
CA ARG A 202 -28.46 -8.78 -10.37
C ARG A 202 -29.09 -7.52 -9.78
N SER A 203 -30.23 -7.64 -9.11
CA SER A 203 -30.92 -6.50 -8.46
C SER A 203 -30.01 -5.79 -7.45
N GLU A 204 -29.28 -6.54 -6.61
CA GLU A 204 -28.36 -5.99 -5.61
C GLU A 204 -27.17 -5.26 -6.23
N MET A 205 -26.56 -5.82 -7.28
CA MET A 205 -25.47 -5.15 -8.01
C MET A 205 -25.94 -3.83 -8.66
N LEU A 206 -27.15 -3.83 -9.23
CA LEU A 206 -27.76 -2.63 -9.80
C LEU A 206 -28.07 -1.58 -8.74
N ARG A 207 -28.70 -2.00 -7.64
CA ARG A 207 -29.02 -1.14 -6.49
C ARG A 207 -27.76 -0.50 -5.90
N ALA A 208 -26.69 -1.27 -5.75
CA ALA A 208 -25.40 -0.78 -5.26
C ALA A 208 -24.80 0.26 -6.21
N THR A 209 -24.87 0.02 -7.52
CA THR A 209 -24.40 0.99 -8.53
C THR A 209 -25.21 2.28 -8.46
N ASP A 210 -26.54 2.18 -8.41
CA ASP A 210 -27.44 3.34 -8.30
C ASP A 210 -27.16 4.12 -7.01
N GLN A 211 -26.92 3.44 -5.89
CA GLN A 211 -26.58 4.07 -4.61
C GLN A 211 -25.27 4.87 -4.70
N VAL A 212 -24.22 4.31 -5.31
CA VAL A 212 -22.94 5.00 -5.48
C VAL A 212 -23.09 6.21 -6.40
N VAL A 213 -23.79 6.06 -7.53
CA VAL A 213 -24.03 7.18 -8.44
C VAL A 213 -24.81 8.29 -7.74
N LEU A 214 -25.89 7.95 -7.04
CA LEU A 214 -26.72 8.92 -6.32
C LEU A 214 -25.97 9.61 -5.17
N SER A 215 -25.04 8.93 -4.49
CA SER A 215 -24.24 9.56 -3.42
C SER A 215 -23.32 10.66 -3.96
N THR A 216 -22.95 10.62 -5.25
CA THR A 216 -22.17 11.68 -5.89
C THR A 216 -23.02 12.89 -6.32
N ARG A 217 -24.33 12.70 -6.45
CA ARG A 217 -25.29 13.77 -6.78
C ARG A 217 -25.57 14.65 -5.56
N SER A 218 -26.24 15.77 -5.77
CA SER A 218 -26.48 16.74 -4.70
C SER A 218 -27.18 16.09 -3.49
N PHE A 219 -26.88 16.60 -2.30
CA PHE A 219 -27.39 16.08 -1.03
C PHE A 219 -28.93 16.03 -0.96
N ARG A 220 -29.62 16.91 -1.71
CA ARG A 220 -31.08 16.89 -1.84
C ARG A 220 -31.58 15.66 -2.60
N ALA A 221 -30.98 15.33 -3.74
CA ALA A 221 -31.38 14.16 -4.54
C ALA A 221 -31.14 12.84 -3.76
N PHE A 222 -30.00 12.73 -3.08
CA PHE A 222 -29.69 11.58 -2.23
C PHE A 222 -30.66 11.45 -1.05
N ARG A 223 -30.97 12.55 -0.35
CA ARG A 223 -31.91 12.55 0.78
C ARG A 223 -33.34 12.22 0.33
N THR A 224 -33.78 12.71 -0.83
CA THR A 224 -35.08 12.33 -1.42
C THR A 224 -35.14 10.85 -1.77
N TRP A 225 -34.04 10.27 -2.29
CA TRP A 225 -33.91 8.83 -2.52
C TRP A 225 -33.99 8.02 -1.22
N GLU A 226 -33.27 8.43 -0.18
CA GLU A 226 -33.28 7.76 1.14
C GLU A 226 -34.66 7.81 1.81
N ILE A 227 -35.38 8.93 1.66
CA ILE A 227 -36.75 9.10 2.17
C ILE A 227 -37.75 8.24 1.38
N GLY A 228 -37.62 8.16 0.05
CA GLY A 228 -38.44 7.26 -0.77
C GLY A 228 -38.28 5.79 -0.38
N ARG A 229 -37.04 5.38 -0.06
CA ARG A 229 -36.71 4.03 0.41
C ARG A 229 -37.34 3.68 1.76
N LYS A 230 -37.39 4.61 2.72
CA LYS A 230 -38.04 4.35 4.02
C LYS A 230 -39.55 4.16 3.90
N LYS A 231 -40.18 4.71 2.84
CA LYS A 231 -41.61 4.54 2.55
C LYS A 231 -41.92 3.21 1.83
N SER A 232 -41.02 2.67 1.01
CA SER A 232 -41.19 1.37 0.36
C SER A 232 -40.51 0.25 1.16
N LYS A 233 -41.19 -0.25 2.21
CA LYS A 233 -40.76 -1.42 3.00
C LYS A 233 -41.07 -2.76 2.30
N SER A 234 -40.95 -2.86 0.96
CA SER A 234 -40.93 -4.13 0.25
C SER A 234 -39.53 -4.36 -0.29
N GLU A 235 -38.82 -5.35 0.25
CA GLU A 235 -37.40 -5.64 -0.05
C GLU A 235 -37.13 -6.14 -1.47
N GLN A 236 -38.16 -6.23 -2.33
CA GLN A 236 -38.08 -6.92 -3.63
C GLN A 236 -38.46 -6.07 -4.86
N GLN A 237 -38.90 -4.82 -4.71
CA GLN A 237 -39.25 -4.00 -5.88
C GLN A 237 -38.01 -3.32 -6.47
N GLU A 238 -37.65 -3.70 -7.71
CA GLU A 238 -36.76 -2.90 -8.57
C GLU A 238 -37.25 -1.45 -8.55
N LEU A 239 -36.37 -0.51 -8.15
CA LEU A 239 -36.69 0.90 -8.10
C LEU A 239 -37.16 1.37 -9.49
N GLN A 240 -38.40 1.87 -9.58
CA GLN A 240 -38.96 2.44 -10.80
C GLN A 240 -38.43 3.86 -11.10
N VAL A 241 -37.16 4.12 -10.75
CA VAL A 241 -36.49 5.40 -10.94
C VAL A 241 -35.29 5.18 -11.84
N GLU A 242 -35.25 5.90 -12.95
CA GLU A 242 -34.13 5.89 -13.87
C GLU A 242 -32.96 6.66 -13.27
N VAL A 243 -31.82 5.99 -13.08
CA VAL A 243 -30.57 6.59 -12.63
C VAL A 243 -29.55 6.45 -13.76
N PRO A 244 -29.31 7.51 -14.57
CA PRO A 244 -28.25 7.46 -15.55
C PRO A 244 -26.91 7.32 -14.82
N TRP A 245 -26.04 6.44 -15.30
CA TRP A 245 -24.77 6.13 -14.63
C TRP A 245 -23.62 7.03 -15.06
N ASP A 246 -23.83 7.88 -16.07
CA ASP A 246 -22.87 8.89 -16.49
C ASP A 246 -22.64 9.91 -15.37
N LEU A 247 -21.37 10.20 -15.12
CA LEU A 247 -20.94 11.16 -14.11
C LEU A 247 -20.31 12.39 -14.77
N ASN A 248 -20.74 13.58 -14.36
CA ASN A 248 -20.06 14.81 -14.73
C ASN A 248 -18.76 15.01 -13.92
N ARG A 249 -17.95 16.03 -14.28
CA ARG A 249 -16.65 16.28 -13.64
C ARG A 249 -16.73 16.51 -12.12
N ASP A 250 -17.80 17.14 -11.63
CA ASP A 250 -17.96 17.41 -10.20
C ASP A 250 -18.44 16.17 -9.43
N GLU A 251 -19.28 15.35 -10.05
CA GLU A 251 -19.70 14.04 -9.54
C GLU A 251 -18.52 13.09 -9.46
N ILE A 252 -17.66 13.04 -10.49
CA ILE A 252 -16.39 12.29 -10.47
C ILE A 252 -15.51 12.76 -9.31
N ARG A 253 -15.37 14.09 -9.10
CA ARG A 253 -14.59 14.63 -7.97
C ARG A 253 -15.16 14.17 -6.62
N ARG A 254 -16.48 14.14 -6.48
CA ARG A 254 -17.15 13.66 -5.25
C ARG A 254 -16.97 12.15 -5.07
N LEU A 255 -17.09 11.35 -6.13
CA LEU A 255 -16.85 9.90 -6.12
C LEU A 255 -15.45 9.61 -5.58
N LEU A 256 -14.42 10.22 -6.17
CA LEU A 256 -13.03 10.04 -5.73
C LEU A 256 -12.83 10.47 -4.27
N ALA A 257 -13.47 11.57 -3.84
CA ALA A 257 -13.39 12.03 -2.46
C ALA A 257 -14.15 11.13 -1.47
N GLN A 258 -15.24 10.48 -1.90
CA GLN A 258 -16.00 9.51 -1.11
C GLN A 258 -15.20 8.21 -0.97
N ARG A 259 -14.63 7.71 -2.07
CA ARG A 259 -13.75 6.52 -2.09
C ARG A 259 -12.55 6.68 -1.16
N SER A 260 -11.86 7.82 -1.27
CA SER A 260 -10.73 8.13 -0.38
C SER A 260 -11.18 8.14 1.10
N ARG A 261 -12.27 8.85 1.41
CA ARG A 261 -12.83 8.89 2.77
C ARG A 261 -13.20 7.50 3.29
N LYS A 262 -13.82 6.66 2.48
CA LYS A 262 -14.19 5.28 2.82
C LYS A 262 -12.97 4.48 3.25
N TYR A 263 -11.96 4.36 2.38
CA TYR A 263 -10.79 3.53 2.65
C TYR A 263 -9.90 4.08 3.76
N LEU A 264 -9.76 5.40 3.89
CA LEU A 264 -9.01 6.01 4.99
C LEU A 264 -9.72 5.86 6.35
N ALA A 265 -11.04 5.69 6.37
CA ALA A 265 -11.82 5.47 7.59
C ALA A 265 -11.87 4.00 8.04
N MET A 266 -11.58 3.05 7.15
CA MET A 266 -11.59 1.63 7.47
C MET A 266 -10.53 1.25 8.51
N ALA A 267 -10.85 0.23 9.31
CA ALA A 267 -9.99 -0.37 10.33
C ALA A 267 -9.46 0.60 11.42
N LYS A 268 -10.11 1.76 11.62
CA LYS A 268 -9.73 2.72 12.68
C LYS A 268 -9.98 2.21 14.10
N HIS A 269 -10.90 1.26 14.27
CA HIS A 269 -11.11 0.57 15.54
C HIS A 269 -10.08 -0.55 15.79
N GLY A 270 -9.19 -0.81 14.82
CA GLY A 270 -8.18 -1.87 14.89
C GLY A 270 -6.96 -1.58 15.77
N TYR A 271 -6.82 -0.33 16.20
CA TYR A 271 -5.71 0.15 17.03
C TYR A 271 -6.24 1.02 18.17
N THR A 272 -5.42 1.23 19.19
CA THR A 272 -5.74 2.15 20.29
C THR A 272 -4.75 3.30 20.31
N GLY A 273 -5.14 4.39 20.96
CA GLY A 273 -4.34 5.61 21.03
C GLY A 273 -4.60 6.54 19.85
N GLY A 274 -5.07 7.73 20.18
CA GLY A 274 -5.23 8.89 19.32
C GLY A 274 -5.07 10.15 20.18
N PRO A 275 -5.01 11.34 19.57
CA PRO A 275 -4.98 12.57 20.37
C PRO A 275 -6.24 12.64 21.24
N SER A 276 -6.12 13.18 22.46
CA SER A 276 -7.31 13.46 23.28
C SER A 276 -8.23 14.45 22.56
N ALA A 277 -9.53 14.43 22.85
CA ALA A 277 -10.52 15.30 22.19
C ALA A 277 -10.17 16.81 22.29
N SER A 278 -9.46 17.23 23.36
CA SER A 278 -8.96 18.60 23.51
C SER A 278 -7.69 18.87 22.69
N ALA A 279 -6.80 17.88 22.54
CA ALA A 279 -5.63 17.96 21.67
C ALA A 279 -6.03 17.97 20.18
N ASP A 280 -7.17 17.37 19.82
CA ASP A 280 -7.69 17.36 18.45
C ASP A 280 -8.02 18.77 17.94
N LEU A 281 -8.64 19.63 18.74
CA LEU A 281 -8.97 21.01 18.32
C LEU A 281 -7.70 21.84 18.06
N LEU A 282 -6.73 21.78 18.99
CA LEU A 282 -5.44 22.47 18.85
C LEU A 282 -4.65 21.92 17.65
N ASN A 283 -4.65 20.60 17.45
CA ASN A 283 -4.05 19.98 16.28
C ASN A 283 -4.76 20.42 14.99
N LEU A 284 -6.09 20.54 14.98
CA LEU A 284 -6.85 20.96 13.80
C LEU A 284 -6.53 22.41 13.42
N LEU A 285 -6.42 23.31 14.40
CA LEU A 285 -5.97 24.69 14.19
C LEU A 285 -4.52 24.73 13.67
N LYS A 286 -3.62 23.97 14.29
CA LYS A 286 -2.22 23.86 13.85
C LYS A 286 -2.11 23.31 12.43
N VAL A 287 -2.85 22.26 12.10
CA VAL A 287 -2.89 21.65 10.77
C VAL A 287 -3.44 22.63 9.74
N SER A 288 -4.47 23.39 10.08
CA SER A 288 -5.05 24.41 9.21
C SER A 288 -4.06 25.55 8.95
N ALA A 289 -3.42 26.06 10.00
CA ALA A 289 -2.38 27.08 9.90
C ALA A 289 -1.16 26.59 9.10
N GLU A 290 -0.67 25.38 9.36
CA GLU A 290 0.41 24.74 8.59
C GLU A 290 0.03 24.61 7.11
N LYS A 291 -1.21 24.17 6.82
CA LYS A 291 -1.70 24.02 5.45
C LYS A 291 -1.72 25.38 4.74
N ILE A 292 -2.25 26.43 5.37
CA ILE A 292 -2.25 27.79 4.81
C ILE A 292 -0.81 28.24 4.55
N TYR A 293 0.08 28.09 5.54
CA TYR A 293 1.48 28.47 5.46
C TYR A 293 2.20 27.77 4.30
N TYR A 294 2.10 26.44 4.19
CA TYR A 294 2.79 25.69 3.16
C TYR A 294 2.19 25.89 1.77
N THR A 295 0.87 26.08 1.67
CA THR A 295 0.21 26.44 0.41
C THR A 295 0.71 27.79 -0.07
N LEU A 296 0.75 28.80 0.80
CA LEU A 296 1.25 30.13 0.45
C LEU A 296 2.75 30.09 0.09
N ARG A 297 3.56 29.37 0.86
CA ARG A 297 5.01 29.27 0.65
C ARG A 297 5.40 28.50 -0.61
N TYR A 298 4.73 27.38 -0.90
CA TYR A 298 5.14 26.48 -1.99
C TYR A 298 4.26 26.59 -3.22
N ASP A 299 2.94 26.70 -3.08
CA ASP A 299 2.05 26.71 -4.24
C ASP A 299 1.92 28.12 -4.85
N ILE A 300 2.00 29.19 -4.04
CA ILE A 300 1.96 30.58 -4.53
C ILE A 300 3.39 31.10 -4.78
N LEU A 301 4.20 31.23 -3.73
CA LEU A 301 5.50 31.91 -3.83
C LEU A 301 6.54 31.15 -4.69
N LYS A 302 6.61 29.82 -4.60
CA LYS A 302 7.62 29.03 -5.36
C LYS A 302 7.24 28.85 -6.83
N ASN A 303 5.95 28.73 -7.15
CA ASN A 303 5.49 28.67 -8.54
C ASN A 303 5.73 30.02 -9.24
N HIS A 304 5.43 31.14 -8.58
CA HIS A 304 5.77 32.47 -9.09
C HIS A 304 7.28 32.62 -9.24
N LYS A 305 8.08 32.15 -8.28
CA LYS A 305 9.55 32.18 -8.40
C LYS A 305 10.06 31.36 -9.58
N LYS A 306 9.51 30.16 -9.85
CA LYS A 306 9.88 29.33 -11.01
C LYS A 306 9.45 29.96 -12.33
N GLN A 307 8.24 30.50 -12.41
CA GLN A 307 7.75 31.21 -13.60
C GLN A 307 8.57 32.46 -13.86
N VAL A 308 8.82 33.29 -12.85
CA VAL A 308 9.70 34.46 -12.96
C VAL A 308 11.11 34.06 -13.38
N HIS A 309 11.67 32.98 -12.81
CA HIS A 309 13.00 32.51 -13.21
C HIS A 309 13.04 31.94 -14.64
N LYS A 310 11.95 31.30 -15.08
CA LYS A 310 11.79 30.83 -16.47
C LYS A 310 11.67 32.02 -17.43
N VAL A 311 10.83 33.00 -17.13
CA VAL A 311 10.69 34.24 -17.90
C VAL A 311 12.02 35.00 -17.96
N ILE A 312 12.73 35.16 -16.84
CA ILE A 312 14.06 35.79 -16.81
C ILE A 312 15.04 35.02 -17.71
N LYS A 313 15.00 33.68 -17.70
CA LYS A 313 15.90 32.84 -18.49
C LYS A 313 15.56 32.89 -19.99
N ASP A 314 14.27 32.83 -20.32
CA ASP A 314 13.77 32.91 -21.70
C ASP A 314 14.06 34.32 -22.28
N VAL A 315 13.86 35.38 -21.50
CA VAL A 315 14.18 36.78 -21.87
C VAL A 315 15.70 37.07 -21.87
N SER A 316 16.50 36.30 -21.14
CA SER A 316 17.97 36.37 -21.26
C SER A 316 18.51 35.64 -22.48
N GLY A 317 17.75 34.68 -23.03
CA GLY A 317 18.07 33.97 -24.28
C GLY A 317 17.64 34.75 -25.52
N GLU A 318 16.55 35.51 -25.44
CA GLU A 318 16.05 36.38 -26.50
C GLU A 318 16.26 37.85 -26.10
N GLY A 319 17.36 38.44 -26.54
CA GLY A 319 17.81 39.75 -26.10
C GLY A 319 16.75 40.84 -26.20
N SER A 320 16.41 41.46 -25.06
CA SER A 320 15.89 42.83 -25.03
C SER A 320 16.38 43.58 -23.79
N VAL A 321 17.11 44.67 -24.02
CA VAL A 321 17.72 45.55 -23.01
C VAL A 321 16.67 46.44 -22.30
N MET A 322 15.39 46.34 -22.65
CA MET A 322 14.35 47.30 -22.24
C MET A 322 13.43 46.90 -21.07
N LEU A 323 13.69 45.80 -20.35
CA LEU A 323 12.83 45.41 -19.20
C LEU A 323 13.49 45.41 -17.80
N LYS A 324 14.77 45.78 -17.68
CA LYS A 324 15.46 45.84 -16.37
C LYS A 324 14.70 46.70 -15.35
N ARG A 325 14.17 47.87 -15.77
CA ARG A 325 13.39 48.79 -14.91
C ARG A 325 12.04 48.23 -14.43
N VAL A 326 11.43 47.32 -15.18
CA VAL A 326 10.11 46.75 -14.83
C VAL A 326 10.27 45.58 -13.85
N THR A 327 11.35 44.82 -13.97
CA THR A 327 11.60 43.64 -13.13
C THR A 327 12.31 43.94 -11.80
N GLU A 328 13.00 45.08 -11.69
CA GLU A 328 13.74 45.51 -10.49
C GLU A 328 12.88 45.62 -9.21
N PRO A 329 11.71 46.28 -9.19
CA PRO A 329 10.91 46.36 -7.97
C PRO A 329 10.41 44.97 -7.52
N LEU A 330 10.11 44.09 -8.48
CA LEU A 330 9.65 42.73 -8.20
C LEU A 330 10.80 41.84 -7.68
N THR A 331 12.00 41.97 -8.24
CA THR A 331 13.19 41.23 -7.78
C THR A 331 13.68 41.70 -6.42
N ALA A 332 13.61 43.01 -6.14
CA ALA A 332 13.92 43.57 -4.83
C ALA A 332 12.94 43.08 -3.74
N ALA A 333 11.63 43.06 -4.03
CA ALA A 333 10.61 42.53 -3.12
C ALA A 333 10.80 41.02 -2.84
N ILE A 334 11.14 40.23 -3.87
CA ILE A 334 11.43 38.79 -3.73
C ILE A 334 12.74 38.56 -2.96
N GLN A 335 13.76 39.41 -3.13
CA GLN A 335 15.01 39.33 -2.36
C GLN A 335 14.83 39.75 -0.90
N PHE A 336 13.98 40.74 -0.62
CA PHE A 336 13.65 41.18 0.73
C PHE A 336 12.90 40.10 1.53
N LEU A 337 11.95 39.40 0.90
CA LEU A 337 11.23 38.26 1.50
C LEU A 337 12.08 36.98 1.59
N SER A 338 13.09 36.84 0.74
CA SER A 338 13.97 35.67 0.70
C SER A 338 15.25 35.93 1.49
N ARG A 339 15.18 35.85 2.83
CA ARG A 339 16.36 35.78 3.72
C ARG A 339 17.45 34.90 3.07
N LYS A 340 18.55 35.51 2.62
CA LYS A 340 19.67 34.83 1.96
C LYS A 340 20.26 33.78 2.91
N LYS A 341 19.92 32.50 2.70
CA LYS A 341 20.90 31.42 2.96
C LYS A 341 21.76 31.35 1.70
N THR A 342 23.04 31.67 1.86
CA THR A 342 24.08 31.48 0.84
C THR A 342 23.98 30.05 0.31
N LYS A 343 23.69 29.91 -0.99
CA LYS A 343 23.76 28.61 -1.66
C LYS A 343 25.23 28.24 -1.80
N LYS A 344 25.69 27.21 -1.09
CA LYS A 344 26.89 26.47 -1.52
C LYS A 344 26.59 25.88 -2.91
N PRO A 345 27.51 25.99 -3.89
CA PRO A 345 27.32 25.34 -5.18
C PRO A 345 27.19 23.83 -4.96
N ALA A 346 26.31 23.19 -5.73
CA ALA A 346 26.20 21.74 -5.72
C ALA A 346 27.50 21.17 -6.28
N ALA A 347 28.26 20.46 -5.45
CA ALA A 347 29.44 19.74 -5.89
C ALA A 347 29.01 18.67 -6.90
N ARG A 348 29.48 18.79 -8.15
CA ARG A 348 29.51 17.65 -9.06
C ARG A 348 30.58 16.71 -8.53
N ILE A 349 30.20 15.47 -8.24
CA ILE A 349 31.15 14.42 -7.88
C ILE A 349 31.87 14.03 -9.17
N THR A 350 33.04 14.61 -9.40
CA THR A 350 34.01 14.13 -10.38
C THR A 350 35.29 13.81 -9.62
N TYR A 351 35.64 12.53 -9.59
CA TYR A 351 36.84 12.01 -8.94
C TYR A 351 38.06 12.54 -9.71
N THR A 352 38.76 13.53 -9.16
CA THR A 352 40.08 13.93 -9.65
C THR A 352 40.97 14.15 -8.42
N PRO A 353 42.13 13.49 -8.32
CA PRO A 353 43.02 13.68 -7.18
C PRO A 353 43.81 14.98 -7.40
N VAL A 354 43.72 15.93 -6.47
CA VAL A 354 44.60 17.11 -6.47
C VAL A 354 45.15 17.33 -5.07
N ALA A 355 46.47 17.53 -5.04
CA ALA A 355 47.34 17.62 -3.90
C ALA A 355 47.07 18.83 -2.98
N SER A 356 47.32 18.59 -1.69
CA SER A 356 47.71 19.50 -0.61
C SER A 356 47.55 21.01 -0.79
N GLN A 357 46.73 21.62 0.07
CA GLN A 357 47.09 22.84 0.82
C GLN A 357 46.18 23.00 2.05
N GLU A 358 46.80 23.31 3.18
CA GLU A 358 46.23 23.34 4.53
C GLU A 358 45.27 24.52 4.78
N SER A 359 44.36 24.26 5.72
CA SER A 359 43.60 25.17 6.61
C SER A 359 42.08 25.19 6.38
N GLY A 360 41.40 24.46 7.27
CA GLY A 360 39.96 24.20 7.25
C GLY A 360 39.72 22.71 7.09
N ARG A 361 39.49 22.00 8.20
CA ARG A 361 39.15 20.57 8.25
C ARG A 361 38.06 20.26 7.20
N VAL A 362 38.45 19.72 6.06
CA VAL A 362 37.55 19.06 5.14
C VAL A 362 37.27 17.73 5.81
N VAL A 363 36.11 17.60 6.45
CA VAL A 363 35.65 16.31 6.96
C VAL A 363 35.51 15.40 5.74
N ASP A 364 36.39 14.41 5.66
CA ASP A 364 36.29 13.34 4.68
C ASP A 364 34.90 12.68 4.85
N PRO A 365 34.11 12.43 3.80
CA PRO A 365 32.90 11.61 3.92
C PRO A 365 33.15 10.22 4.56
N LEU A 366 34.41 9.78 4.61
CA LEU A 366 34.88 8.55 5.26
C LEU A 366 35.54 8.77 6.65
N GLU A 367 35.69 10.01 7.13
CA GLU A 367 36.16 10.25 8.50
C GLU A 367 35.03 9.91 9.49
N LEU A 368 35.01 8.64 9.93
CA LEU A 368 34.18 8.08 11.00
C LEU A 368 34.45 8.83 12.32
N THR A 369 33.81 9.97 12.51
CA THR A 369 33.70 10.61 13.82
C THR A 369 32.22 10.58 14.25
N ASP A 370 31.96 9.93 15.38
CA ASP A 370 30.64 9.68 16.00
C ASP A 370 29.65 8.75 15.24
N THR A 371 30.13 7.86 14.39
CA THR A 371 29.30 6.82 13.76
C THR A 371 28.92 5.73 14.77
N TYR A 372 27.62 5.43 14.85
CA TYR A 372 27.13 4.34 15.68
C TYR A 372 27.62 3.00 15.11
N THR A 373 28.46 2.32 15.89
CA THR A 373 28.91 0.96 15.61
C THR A 373 27.92 -0.06 16.15
N SER A 374 27.64 -1.11 15.38
CA SER A 374 26.74 -2.16 15.84
C SER A 374 27.30 -2.85 17.09
N PRO A 375 26.47 -3.17 18.10
CA PRO A 375 26.91 -3.93 19.27
C PRO A 375 27.50 -5.30 18.91
N LEU A 376 27.13 -5.85 17.75
CA LEU A 376 27.69 -7.09 17.21
C LEU A 376 29.21 -7.02 17.04
N ALA A 377 29.77 -5.83 16.78
CA ALA A 377 31.21 -5.64 16.65
C ALA A 377 31.99 -5.96 17.95
N ASN A 378 31.33 -6.09 19.09
CA ASN A 378 31.97 -6.49 20.34
C ASN A 378 32.10 -8.01 20.51
N GLU A 379 31.52 -8.81 19.61
CA GLU A 379 31.65 -10.26 19.67
C GLU A 379 32.95 -10.71 19.02
N ASP A 380 33.87 -11.27 19.81
CA ASP A 380 35.13 -11.82 19.29
C ASP A 380 34.94 -13.23 18.73
N ARG A 381 34.51 -13.31 17.47
CA ARG A 381 34.41 -14.55 16.70
C ARG A 381 34.50 -14.29 15.20
N THR A 382 34.72 -15.34 14.44
CA THR A 382 34.63 -15.31 12.97
C THR A 382 33.26 -15.80 12.49
N VAL A 383 32.84 -15.29 11.33
CA VAL A 383 31.64 -15.74 10.63
C VAL A 383 31.97 -16.03 9.16
N THR A 384 31.53 -17.18 8.67
CA THR A 384 31.65 -17.52 7.26
C THR A 384 30.55 -16.83 6.45
N CYS A 385 30.92 -16.24 5.31
CA CYS A 385 29.95 -15.63 4.42
C CYS A 385 29.00 -16.69 3.83
N PRO A 386 27.67 -16.45 3.76
CA PRO A 386 26.73 -17.35 3.10
C PRO A 386 27.04 -17.64 1.63
N ASN A 387 27.87 -16.78 1.02
CA ASN A 387 28.28 -16.88 -0.38
C ASN A 387 29.73 -17.41 -0.54
N ALA A 388 30.36 -17.90 0.54
CA ALA A 388 31.76 -18.33 0.53
C ALA A 388 32.04 -19.43 -0.50
N GLU A 389 31.18 -20.45 -0.58
CA GLU A 389 31.33 -21.55 -1.57
C GLU A 389 31.30 -21.04 -3.02
N LYS A 390 30.54 -19.97 -3.28
CA LYS A 390 30.33 -19.45 -4.64
C LYS A 390 31.41 -18.47 -5.10
N TYR A 391 31.95 -17.66 -4.20
CA TYR A 391 32.91 -16.60 -4.53
C TYR A 391 34.26 -16.73 -3.83
N GLY A 392 34.51 -17.80 -3.09
CA GLY A 392 35.74 -17.99 -2.33
C GLY A 392 35.94 -16.94 -1.24
N CYS A 393 34.85 -16.53 -0.56
CA CYS A 393 34.95 -15.53 0.50
C CYS A 393 35.74 -16.08 1.69
N LYS A 394 36.60 -15.24 2.26
CA LYS A 394 37.31 -15.54 3.51
C LYS A 394 36.32 -15.51 4.68
N ASP A 395 36.70 -16.17 5.78
CA ASP A 395 36.03 -15.97 7.06
C ASP A 395 36.25 -14.52 7.52
N LEU A 396 35.19 -13.90 8.02
CA LEU A 396 35.15 -12.50 8.39
C LEU A 396 35.20 -12.40 9.91
N TRP A 397 36.15 -11.61 10.44
CA TRP A 397 36.19 -11.30 11.86
C TRP A 397 35.07 -10.30 12.18
N ILE A 398 34.22 -10.63 13.16
CA ILE A 398 33.01 -9.86 13.45
C ILE A 398 33.30 -8.39 13.85
N PRO A 399 34.32 -8.09 14.68
CA PRO A 399 34.68 -6.71 14.99
C PRO A 399 34.94 -5.86 13.76
N ASP A 400 35.72 -6.35 12.79
CA ASP A 400 35.97 -5.64 11.53
C ASP A 400 34.71 -5.59 10.67
N LEU A 401 33.99 -6.70 10.54
CA LEU A 401 32.79 -6.80 9.71
C LEU A 401 31.75 -5.73 10.08
N TYR A 402 31.45 -5.58 11.36
CA TYR A 402 30.42 -4.65 11.84
C TYR A 402 30.98 -3.29 12.28
N GLY A 403 32.27 -3.21 12.59
CA GLY A 403 32.98 -2.00 12.98
C GLY A 403 33.41 -1.15 11.80
N GLU A 404 34.11 -1.75 10.85
CA GLU A 404 34.73 -1.04 9.73
C GLU A 404 33.94 -1.20 8.44
N PHE A 405 33.46 -2.42 8.15
CA PHE A 405 32.81 -2.74 6.87
C PHE A 405 31.29 -2.57 6.88
N ALA A 406 30.71 -2.07 7.97
CA ALA A 406 29.27 -1.84 8.09
C ALA A 406 28.42 -3.07 7.69
N GLY A 407 28.85 -4.26 8.12
CA GLY A 407 28.19 -5.52 7.81
C GLY A 407 28.35 -5.98 6.36
N VAL A 408 29.25 -5.43 5.57
CA VAL A 408 29.44 -5.81 4.15
C VAL A 408 30.64 -6.74 4.01
N CYS A 409 30.44 -7.90 3.38
CA CYS A 409 31.55 -8.75 2.95
C CYS A 409 32.34 -8.08 1.84
N GLU A 410 33.63 -7.82 2.07
CA GLU A 410 34.53 -7.17 1.11
C GLU A 410 34.67 -7.95 -0.21
N THR A 411 34.58 -9.28 -0.17
CA THR A 411 34.79 -10.13 -1.36
C THR A 411 33.57 -10.15 -2.29
N CYS A 412 32.38 -10.44 -1.75
CA CYS A 412 31.18 -10.67 -2.58
C CYS A 412 30.12 -9.55 -2.49
N GLY A 413 30.30 -8.59 -1.58
CA GLY A 413 29.33 -7.52 -1.31
C GLY A 413 28.04 -8.02 -0.64
N HIS A 414 28.05 -9.19 0.01
CA HIS A 414 26.92 -9.63 0.83
C HIS A 414 26.82 -8.75 2.06
N HIS A 415 25.67 -8.11 2.23
CA HIS A 415 25.39 -7.29 3.40
C HIS A 415 24.67 -8.16 4.45
N PHE A 416 25.35 -8.40 5.57
CA PHE A 416 24.80 -9.09 6.72
C PHE A 416 23.70 -8.22 7.37
N PRO A 417 22.64 -8.82 7.94
CA PRO A 417 21.59 -8.05 8.58
C PRO A 417 22.14 -7.22 9.76
N LEU A 418 21.92 -5.92 9.71
CA LEU A 418 22.18 -4.98 10.82
C LEU A 418 20.90 -4.69 11.58
N GLU A 419 21.01 -4.31 12.85
CA GLU A 419 19.89 -3.83 13.63
C GLU A 419 19.35 -2.49 13.10
N HIS A 420 18.06 -2.25 13.30
CA HIS A 420 17.39 -1.04 12.81
C HIS A 420 18.01 0.27 13.37
N GLN A 421 18.62 0.22 14.55
CA GLN A 421 19.32 1.34 15.20
C GLN A 421 20.51 1.82 14.36
N TRP A 422 21.23 0.90 13.71
CA TRP A 422 22.35 1.24 12.86
C TRP A 422 21.92 2.16 11.72
N TYR A 423 20.83 1.81 11.04
CA TYR A 423 20.27 2.63 9.97
C TYR A 423 19.74 3.98 10.46
N LEU A 424 19.11 4.02 11.64
CA LEU A 424 18.63 5.28 12.23
C LEU A 424 19.78 6.26 12.52
N LYS A 425 20.97 5.76 12.85
CA LYS A 425 22.11 6.60 13.23
C LYS A 425 23.04 6.94 12.06
N ASN A 426 23.13 6.07 11.06
CA ASN A 426 24.08 6.22 9.96
C ASN A 426 23.46 6.76 8.65
N ILE A 427 22.15 6.62 8.42
CA ILE A 427 21.51 7.14 7.19
C ILE A 427 21.10 8.61 7.31
N PHE A 428 20.67 9.04 8.49
CA PHE A 428 20.07 10.36 8.71
C PHE A 428 21.06 11.31 9.38
N ASP A 429 20.96 12.59 9.04
CA ASP A 429 21.81 13.62 9.64
C ASP A 429 21.71 13.60 11.18
N ALA A 430 22.84 13.78 11.85
CA ALA A 430 22.92 13.79 13.31
C ALA A 430 21.89 14.75 13.93
N ASN A 431 21.23 14.31 15.01
CA ASN A 431 20.21 15.07 15.75
C ASN A 431 19.00 15.55 14.91
N SER A 432 18.77 14.97 13.73
CA SER A 432 17.63 15.35 12.86
C SER A 432 16.34 14.59 13.17
N ILE A 433 16.42 13.43 13.80
CA ILE A 433 15.29 12.51 14.00
C ILE A 433 14.32 13.03 15.05
N ARG A 434 13.04 13.15 14.69
CA ARG A 434 11.93 13.45 15.61
C ARG A 434 10.74 12.55 15.35
N PHE A 435 10.50 11.59 16.25
CA PHE A 435 9.39 10.66 16.15
C PHE A 435 8.02 11.35 16.32
N PHE A 436 7.02 10.84 15.62
CA PHE A 436 5.62 11.22 15.76
C PHE A 436 4.73 9.97 15.65
N ASN A 437 3.45 10.08 16.03
CA ASN A 437 2.50 8.97 16.12
C ASN A 437 2.92 7.87 17.12
N ASN A 438 3.67 8.21 18.17
CA ASN A 438 4.07 7.24 19.20
C ASN A 438 2.90 6.83 20.11
N GLU A 439 1.81 7.58 20.06
CA GLU A 439 0.57 7.32 20.78
C GLU A 439 -0.25 6.18 20.17
N ILE A 440 -0.13 5.89 18.87
CA ILE A 440 -0.85 4.79 18.22
C ILE A 440 -0.21 3.45 18.59
N ILE A 441 -1.05 2.54 19.09
CA ILE A 441 -0.68 1.26 19.71
C ILE A 441 -1.32 0.11 18.93
N SER A 442 -0.53 -0.92 18.61
CA SER A 442 -1.07 -2.16 18.04
C SER A 442 -1.99 -2.86 19.04
N GLY A 443 -3.20 -3.22 18.57
CA GLY A 443 -4.24 -3.85 19.38
C GLY A 443 -4.58 -5.27 18.93
N ASN A 444 -5.60 -5.84 19.56
CA ASN A 444 -6.16 -7.15 19.24
C ASN A 444 -7.67 -7.00 18.92
N PRO A 445 -8.04 -6.42 17.77
CA PRO A 445 -9.43 -6.04 17.49
C PRO A 445 -10.38 -7.22 17.29
N LEU A 446 -9.85 -8.40 16.92
CA LEU A 446 -10.65 -9.61 16.73
C LEU A 446 -10.74 -10.48 18.00
N GLY A 447 -10.06 -10.10 19.09
CA GLY A 447 -9.98 -10.93 20.29
C GLY A 447 -9.21 -12.24 20.07
N TYR A 448 -8.22 -12.25 19.17
CA TYR A 448 -7.42 -13.43 18.85
C TYR A 448 -6.70 -13.94 20.12
N THR A 449 -6.96 -15.19 20.49
CA THR A 449 -6.49 -15.76 21.77
C THR A 449 -4.97 -15.76 21.88
N GLY A 450 -4.45 -15.33 23.03
CA GLY A 450 -3.01 -15.24 23.28
C GLY A 450 -2.28 -14.17 22.46
N PHE A 451 -2.96 -13.40 21.61
CA PHE A 451 -2.31 -12.37 20.81
C PHE A 451 -1.98 -11.12 21.62
N SER A 452 -2.85 -10.74 22.57
CA SER A 452 -2.62 -9.60 23.47
C SER A 452 -1.33 -9.75 24.28
N GLU A 453 -1.08 -10.93 24.84
CA GLU A 453 0.15 -11.23 25.58
C GLU A 453 1.39 -11.15 24.68
N ARG A 454 1.32 -11.70 23.46
CA ARG A 454 2.40 -11.61 22.46
C ARG A 454 2.71 -10.16 22.06
N LEU A 455 1.69 -9.30 22.00
CA LEU A 455 1.87 -7.87 21.78
C LEU A 455 2.57 -7.21 22.96
N GLU A 456 2.17 -7.51 24.20
CA GLU A 456 2.84 -6.96 25.39
C GLU A 456 4.30 -7.40 25.51
N ILE A 457 4.62 -8.65 25.18
CA ILE A 457 6.01 -9.14 25.10
C ILE A 457 6.79 -8.32 24.05
N SER A 458 6.21 -8.09 22.87
CA SER A 458 6.85 -7.31 21.81
C SER A 458 7.07 -5.85 22.24
N LYS A 459 6.11 -5.25 22.94
CA LYS A 459 6.21 -3.89 23.49
C LYS A 459 7.29 -3.78 24.55
N LYS A 460 7.35 -4.73 25.49
CA LYS A 460 8.39 -4.79 26.54
C LYS A 460 9.78 -4.98 25.94
N LYS A 461 9.93 -5.90 24.98
CA LYS A 461 11.20 -6.18 24.30
C LYS A 461 11.73 -4.95 23.54
N THR A 462 10.87 -4.24 22.82
CA THR A 462 11.29 -3.15 21.92
C THR A 462 11.22 -1.76 22.54
N GLY A 463 10.48 -1.58 23.64
CA GLY A 463 10.12 -0.27 24.17
C GLY A 463 9.20 0.55 23.24
N LYS A 464 8.65 -0.06 22.19
CA LYS A 464 7.81 0.59 21.18
C LYS A 464 6.40 0.01 21.17
N LYS A 465 5.43 0.81 20.73
CA LYS A 465 4.00 0.45 20.78
C LYS A 465 3.46 -0.24 19.52
N SER A 466 4.24 -0.28 18.43
CA SER A 466 3.86 -0.85 17.13
C SER A 466 5.08 -1.16 16.26
N GLY A 467 4.91 -1.96 15.21
CA GLY A 467 5.99 -2.33 14.27
C GLY A 467 6.33 -1.32 13.17
N ASN A 468 5.73 -0.12 13.20
CA ASN A 468 6.04 0.99 12.29
C ASN A 468 6.50 2.22 13.08
N MET A 469 7.69 2.73 12.76
CA MET A 469 8.26 3.95 13.30
C MET A 469 8.11 5.09 12.30
N THR A 470 7.46 6.16 12.70
CA THR A 470 7.27 7.36 11.87
C THR A 470 8.01 8.55 12.45
N PHE A 471 8.84 9.21 11.65
CA PHE A 471 9.67 10.32 12.14
C PHE A 471 9.99 11.35 11.06
N HIS A 472 10.25 12.58 11.50
CA HIS A 472 10.96 13.59 10.72
C HIS A 472 12.44 13.27 10.73
N ALA A 473 13.12 13.44 9.59
CA ALA A 473 14.57 13.34 9.50
C ALA A 473 15.13 14.30 8.45
N GLN A 474 16.46 14.40 8.40
CA GLN A 474 17.19 15.05 7.31
C GLN A 474 18.19 14.07 6.70
N ILE A 475 18.38 14.17 5.39
CA ILE A 475 19.48 13.52 4.67
C ILE A 475 20.17 14.61 3.86
N ASN A 476 21.44 14.90 4.13
CA ASN A 476 22.20 15.97 3.48
C ASN A 476 21.47 17.32 3.52
N GLY A 477 20.83 17.63 4.65
CA GLY A 477 20.02 18.84 4.86
C GLY A 477 18.63 18.83 4.19
N ILE A 478 18.26 17.77 3.48
CA ILE A 478 16.92 17.62 2.87
C ILE A 478 15.95 17.07 3.92
N GLN A 479 14.93 17.86 4.23
CA GLN A 479 13.89 17.50 5.18
C GLN A 479 12.94 16.44 4.59
N ILE A 480 12.90 15.26 5.20
CA ILE A 480 12.07 14.14 4.77
C ILE A 480 11.13 13.66 5.86
N ILE A 481 10.10 12.92 5.46
CA ILE A 481 9.27 12.10 6.35
C ILE A 481 9.66 10.65 6.12
N VAL A 482 9.85 9.90 7.20
CA VAL A 482 10.20 8.48 7.12
C VAL A 482 9.13 7.65 7.80
N ALA A 483 8.75 6.54 7.17
CA ALA A 483 8.01 5.45 7.78
C ALA A 483 8.88 4.19 7.69
N MET A 484 9.25 3.63 8.85
CA MET A 484 10.17 2.51 8.94
C MET A 484 9.49 1.29 9.56
N LEU A 485 9.35 0.21 8.78
CA LEU A 485 8.92 -1.09 9.29
C LEU A 485 10.15 -1.86 9.79
N TYR A 486 10.09 -2.43 10.99
CA TYR A 486 11.25 -3.09 11.60
C TYR A 486 10.91 -4.46 12.20
N SER A 487 11.92 -5.33 12.22
CA SER A 487 11.83 -6.75 12.50
C SER A 487 11.49 -7.07 13.97
N ASP A 488 12.08 -6.35 14.92
CA ASP A 488 11.98 -6.70 16.35
C ASP A 488 10.55 -6.69 16.91
N PHE A 489 9.64 -5.93 16.27
CA PHE A 489 8.23 -5.96 16.60
C PHE A 489 7.49 -6.84 15.58
N ARG A 490 7.26 -8.10 15.96
CA ARG A 490 6.43 -9.04 15.18
C ARG A 490 6.87 -9.16 13.71
N ASN A 491 8.18 -9.20 13.44
CA ASN A 491 8.78 -9.28 12.11
C ASN A 491 8.30 -8.20 11.13
N GLY A 492 7.97 -7.01 11.64
CA GLY A 492 7.48 -5.90 10.80
C GLY A 492 6.16 -6.20 10.09
N THR A 493 5.33 -7.09 10.67
CA THR A 493 3.99 -7.37 10.13
C THR A 493 3.08 -6.16 10.26
N VAL A 494 2.34 -5.87 9.18
CA VAL A 494 1.48 -4.70 9.07
C VAL A 494 0.05 -5.04 9.50
N GLY A 495 -0.40 -4.43 10.59
CA GLY A 495 -1.80 -4.41 11.01
C GLY A 495 -2.38 -2.99 10.93
N SER A 496 -3.52 -2.79 11.59
CA SER A 496 -4.30 -1.55 11.57
C SER A 496 -3.51 -0.35 12.12
N ALA A 497 -2.71 -0.58 13.17
CA ALA A 497 -1.86 0.47 13.76
C ALA A 497 -0.73 0.89 12.82
N GLU A 498 -0.03 -0.08 12.23
CA GLU A 498 1.08 0.19 11.30
C GLU A 498 0.58 0.87 10.03
N GLY A 499 -0.57 0.44 9.49
CA GLY A 499 -1.23 1.06 8.35
C GLY A 499 -1.70 2.48 8.64
N GLU A 500 -2.31 2.75 9.80
CA GLU A 500 -2.70 4.11 10.19
C GLU A 500 -1.47 5.03 10.33
N LYS A 501 -0.40 4.57 10.99
CA LYS A 501 0.85 5.35 11.08
C LYS A 501 1.39 5.72 9.72
N PHE A 502 1.37 4.76 8.78
CA PHE A 502 1.83 4.97 7.42
C PHE A 502 0.95 5.99 6.67
N VAL A 503 -0.37 5.89 6.78
CA VAL A 503 -1.33 6.85 6.21
C VAL A 503 -1.09 8.26 6.76
N GLN A 504 -0.93 8.40 8.07
CA GLN A 504 -0.68 9.70 8.70
C GLN A 504 0.69 10.28 8.30
N ALA A 505 1.71 9.44 8.10
CA ALA A 505 2.99 9.86 7.53
C ALA A 505 2.84 10.39 6.09
N CYS A 506 2.05 9.71 5.24
CA CYS A 506 1.73 10.18 3.89
C CYS A 506 1.01 11.55 3.92
N GLN A 507 0.01 11.69 4.79
CA GLN A 507 -0.74 12.95 4.94
C GLN A 507 0.15 14.09 5.46
N LEU A 508 1.04 13.79 6.40
CA LEU A 508 2.02 14.75 6.92
C LEU A 508 3.02 15.19 5.83
N ALA A 509 3.53 14.23 5.05
CA ALA A 509 4.42 14.50 3.92
C ALA A 509 3.73 15.36 2.85
N LYS A 510 2.46 15.06 2.53
CA LYS A 510 1.61 15.85 1.64
C LYS A 510 1.43 17.28 2.14
N ARG A 511 1.07 17.45 3.42
CA ARG A 511 0.84 18.77 4.05
C ARG A 511 2.11 19.62 4.10
N LYS A 512 3.23 19.01 4.48
CA LYS A 512 4.53 19.70 4.59
C LYS A 512 5.28 19.82 3.26
N LYS A 513 4.75 19.23 2.18
CA LYS A 513 5.37 19.15 0.84
C LYS A 513 6.80 18.59 0.91
N ARG A 514 7.00 17.50 1.68
CA ARG A 514 8.29 16.85 1.90
C ARG A 514 8.34 15.50 1.18
N PRO A 515 9.52 15.03 0.72
CA PRO A 515 9.71 13.65 0.28
C PRO A 515 9.33 12.66 1.38
N LEU A 516 8.76 11.53 0.98
CA LEU A 516 8.41 10.40 1.84
C LEU A 516 9.34 9.22 1.53
N LEU A 517 10.04 8.74 2.55
CA LEU A 517 10.84 7.53 2.49
C LEU A 517 10.16 6.42 3.28
N ALA A 518 9.83 5.32 2.63
CA ALA A 518 9.45 4.07 3.28
C ALA A 518 10.71 3.19 3.39
N TYR A 519 11.26 3.10 4.60
CA TYR A 519 12.47 2.32 4.86
C TYR A 519 12.08 0.97 5.46
N ILE A 520 12.28 -0.11 4.73
CA ILE A 520 11.72 -1.42 5.07
C ILE A 520 12.84 -2.28 5.62
N HIS A 521 12.96 -2.26 6.95
CA HIS A 521 13.94 -3.08 7.63
C HIS A 521 13.59 -4.57 7.59
N THR A 522 12.30 -4.89 7.68
CA THR A 522 11.76 -6.22 7.38
C THR A 522 10.26 -6.07 7.29
N THR A 523 9.61 -6.85 6.43
CA THR A 523 8.18 -7.08 6.57
C THR A 523 7.82 -8.53 6.29
N GLY A 524 7.25 -9.18 7.30
CA GLY A 524 6.67 -10.51 7.19
C GLY A 524 5.29 -10.54 6.51
N GLY A 525 4.78 -9.39 6.04
CA GLY A 525 3.49 -9.29 5.38
C GLY A 525 2.38 -8.69 6.24
N ILE A 526 1.14 -9.03 5.89
CA ILE A 526 -0.05 -8.57 6.62
C ILE A 526 -0.23 -9.41 7.89
N ARG A 527 -0.62 -8.74 8.98
CA ARG A 527 -0.81 -9.37 10.29
C ARG A 527 -2.06 -10.26 10.30
N ILE A 528 -1.85 -11.58 10.29
CA ILE A 528 -2.93 -12.57 10.23
C ILE A 528 -3.88 -12.50 11.44
N GLN A 529 -3.39 -12.11 12.62
CA GLN A 529 -4.19 -12.06 13.84
C GLN A 529 -5.23 -10.93 13.85
N GLU A 530 -5.16 -10.01 12.87
CA GLU A 530 -6.17 -8.97 12.65
C GLU A 530 -7.15 -9.34 11.52
N GLY A 531 -7.03 -10.53 10.91
CA GLY A 531 -7.92 -11.01 9.85
C GLY A 531 -8.04 -10.00 8.71
N THR A 532 -9.27 -9.78 8.25
CA THR A 532 -9.55 -8.85 7.15
C THR A 532 -9.14 -7.41 7.45
N LEU A 533 -9.13 -6.96 8.71
CA LEU A 533 -8.68 -5.61 9.05
C LEU A 533 -7.23 -5.38 8.63
N GLY A 534 -6.41 -6.43 8.66
CA GLY A 534 -5.06 -6.42 8.10
C GLY A 534 -5.06 -6.26 6.57
N VAL A 535 -5.89 -7.04 5.85
CA VAL A 535 -5.95 -7.01 4.37
C VAL A 535 -6.32 -5.61 3.87
N ILE A 536 -7.26 -4.94 4.54
CA ILE A 536 -7.70 -3.59 4.16
C ILE A 536 -6.59 -2.55 4.27
N GLN A 537 -5.51 -2.82 5.00
CA GLN A 537 -4.36 -1.92 5.00
C GLN A 537 -3.72 -1.81 3.60
N MET A 538 -3.85 -2.82 2.74
CA MET A 538 -3.36 -2.78 1.36
C MET A 538 -4.00 -1.64 0.55
N PRO A 539 -5.33 -1.60 0.33
CA PRO A 539 -5.96 -0.49 -0.36
C PRO A 539 -5.93 0.82 0.44
N LYS A 540 -6.03 0.79 1.78
CA LYS A 540 -6.00 1.99 2.63
C LYS A 540 -4.68 2.75 2.51
N CYS A 541 -3.55 2.07 2.65
CA CYS A 541 -2.23 2.69 2.50
C CYS A 541 -1.98 3.11 1.06
N THR A 542 -2.36 2.28 0.08
CA THR A 542 -2.18 2.62 -1.35
C THR A 542 -2.98 3.85 -1.74
N MET A 543 -4.19 4.04 -1.20
CA MET A 543 -4.98 5.27 -1.37
C MET A 543 -4.21 6.51 -0.87
N ALA A 544 -3.59 6.42 0.32
CA ALA A 544 -2.79 7.51 0.87
C ALA A 544 -1.54 7.81 0.05
N VAL A 545 -0.83 6.78 -0.43
CA VAL A 545 0.31 6.93 -1.36
C VAL A 545 -0.14 7.61 -2.64
N ARG A 546 -1.24 7.13 -3.24
CA ARG A 546 -1.76 7.69 -4.48
C ARG A 546 -2.10 9.17 -4.34
N GLU A 547 -2.77 9.53 -3.25
CA GLU A 547 -3.07 10.93 -2.94
C GLU A 547 -1.85 11.82 -2.68
N TYR A 548 -0.78 11.25 -2.14
CA TYR A 548 0.48 11.96 -1.91
C TYR A 548 1.24 12.19 -3.22
N ILE A 549 1.34 11.17 -4.07
CA ILE A 549 1.99 11.24 -5.38
C ILE A 549 1.23 12.20 -6.31
N ASP A 550 -0.10 12.11 -6.38
CA ASP A 550 -0.94 13.02 -7.19
C ASP A 550 -0.78 14.49 -6.75
N ALA A 551 -0.40 14.75 -5.48
CA ALA A 551 -0.11 16.09 -4.97
C ALA A 551 1.32 16.58 -5.30
N GLY A 552 2.08 15.82 -6.11
CA GLY A 552 3.46 16.12 -6.50
C GLY A 552 4.52 15.64 -5.49
N GLY A 553 4.16 14.71 -4.60
CA GLY A 553 5.08 14.12 -3.63
C GLY A 553 6.10 13.16 -4.24
N LEU A 554 7.31 13.14 -3.70
CA LEU A 554 8.34 12.15 -4.04
C LEU A 554 8.28 10.99 -3.04
N TYR A 555 7.86 9.82 -3.51
CA TYR A 555 7.80 8.61 -2.70
C TYR A 555 8.92 7.65 -3.11
N ILE A 556 9.70 7.19 -2.13
CA ILE A 556 10.83 6.27 -2.31
C ILE A 556 10.66 5.13 -1.31
N VAL A 557 10.92 3.90 -1.76
CA VAL A 557 10.95 2.70 -0.92
C VAL A 557 12.35 2.11 -0.98
N VAL A 558 12.90 1.74 0.18
CA VAL A 558 14.17 1.03 0.29
C VAL A 558 13.93 -0.24 1.10
N TYR A 559 14.26 -1.40 0.53
CA TYR A 559 14.24 -2.70 1.19
C TYR A 559 15.65 -3.04 1.65
N ASP A 560 15.86 -3.23 2.95
CA ASP A 560 17.19 -3.62 3.47
C ASP A 560 17.31 -5.13 3.72
N ASN A 561 16.18 -5.82 3.94
CA ASN A 561 16.12 -7.24 4.27
C ASN A 561 14.87 -7.88 3.65
N ASN A 562 14.58 -9.10 4.06
CA ASN A 562 13.43 -9.89 3.67
C ASN A 562 12.10 -9.09 3.76
N SER A 563 11.47 -8.90 2.61
CA SER A 563 10.25 -8.13 2.44
C SER A 563 9.27 -8.90 1.56
N TYR A 564 8.15 -9.33 2.16
CA TYR A 564 7.20 -10.21 1.50
C TYR A 564 5.74 -9.72 1.54
N ALA A 565 4.89 -10.32 0.70
CA ALA A 565 3.42 -10.34 0.78
C ALA A 565 2.74 -8.98 0.61
N GLY A 566 1.62 -8.78 1.32
CA GLY A 566 0.67 -7.70 1.06
C GLY A 566 1.27 -6.28 1.00
N PRO A 567 2.22 -5.88 1.87
CA PRO A 567 2.86 -4.57 1.76
C PRO A 567 3.59 -4.37 0.42
N VAL A 568 4.38 -5.36 -0.02
CA VAL A 568 5.04 -5.35 -1.34
C VAL A 568 4.00 -5.40 -2.46
N ALA A 569 2.90 -6.14 -2.27
CA ALA A 569 1.79 -6.21 -3.22
C ALA A 569 0.85 -4.99 -3.22
N SER A 570 1.19 -3.91 -2.52
CA SER A 570 0.32 -2.74 -2.42
C SER A 570 1.11 -1.43 -2.29
N PHE A 571 1.15 -0.83 -1.10
CA PHE A 571 1.66 0.51 -0.89
C PHE A 571 3.18 0.62 -1.03
N LEU A 572 3.93 -0.47 -0.81
CA LEU A 572 5.38 -0.48 -1.07
C LEU A 572 5.66 -0.70 -2.57
N GLY A 573 4.99 -1.66 -3.20
CA GLY A 573 5.19 -2.01 -4.60
C GLY A 573 4.66 -0.99 -5.62
N CYS A 574 3.83 -0.03 -5.20
CA CYS A 574 3.36 1.05 -6.06
C CYS A 574 4.27 2.29 -6.06
N SER A 575 5.40 2.25 -5.34
CA SER A 575 6.39 3.32 -5.40
C SER A 575 7.01 3.44 -6.79
N PRO A 576 7.13 4.65 -7.36
CA PRO A 576 7.88 4.87 -8.59
C PRO A 576 9.37 4.58 -8.46
N TYR A 577 9.90 4.68 -7.24
CA TYR A 577 11.32 4.43 -6.92
C TYR A 577 11.42 3.43 -5.79
N GLN A 578 11.89 2.23 -6.13
CA GLN A 578 12.09 1.10 -5.24
C GLN A 578 13.54 0.64 -5.36
N PHE A 579 14.23 0.58 -4.24
CA PHE A 579 15.61 0.12 -4.16
C PHE A 579 15.70 -1.04 -3.18
N ALA A 580 16.60 -1.98 -3.43
CA ALA A 580 16.87 -3.07 -2.49
C ALA A 580 18.37 -3.21 -2.23
N ILE A 581 18.74 -3.46 -0.97
CA ILE A 581 20.11 -3.87 -0.66
C ILE A 581 20.37 -5.24 -1.32
N ARG A 582 21.60 -5.45 -1.79
CA ARG A 582 21.99 -6.61 -2.60
C ARG A 582 21.63 -7.97 -1.96
N SER A 583 21.69 -8.06 -0.64
CA SER A 583 21.38 -9.28 0.13
C SER A 583 19.90 -9.42 0.50
N SER A 584 19.08 -8.41 0.23
CA SER A 584 17.65 -8.44 0.55
C SER A 584 16.91 -9.44 -0.34
N ARG A 585 15.78 -9.92 0.18
CA ARG A 585 14.82 -10.73 -0.57
C ARG A 585 13.51 -9.98 -0.70
N VAL A 586 12.97 -9.91 -1.93
CA VAL A 586 11.72 -9.22 -2.24
C VAL A 586 10.82 -10.15 -3.03
N GLY A 587 9.56 -10.29 -2.60
CA GLY A 587 8.58 -11.12 -3.31
C GLY A 587 7.17 -11.04 -2.74
N PHE A 588 6.23 -11.69 -3.41
CA PHE A 588 4.85 -11.83 -2.99
C PHE A 588 4.69 -12.92 -1.94
N ALA A 589 5.16 -14.13 -2.22
CA ALA A 589 5.04 -15.27 -1.32
C ALA A 589 6.42 -15.81 -0.96
N GLY A 590 6.54 -16.44 0.21
CA GLY A 590 7.77 -17.15 0.56
C GLY A 590 7.87 -18.49 -0.19
N PRO A 591 9.07 -19.09 -0.29
CA PRO A 591 9.28 -20.34 -1.03
C PRO A 591 8.34 -21.48 -0.64
N ARG A 592 8.10 -21.64 0.66
CA ARG A 592 7.15 -22.63 1.20
C ARG A 592 5.74 -22.47 0.63
N VAL A 593 5.23 -21.23 0.61
CA VAL A 593 3.87 -20.94 0.12
C VAL A 593 3.78 -21.18 -1.39
N ILE A 594 4.85 -20.87 -2.12
CA ILE A 594 4.92 -21.13 -3.57
C ILE A 594 4.86 -22.64 -3.84
N ARG A 595 5.64 -23.44 -3.11
CA ARG A 595 5.63 -24.90 -3.24
C ARG A 595 4.26 -25.49 -2.89
N GLU A 596 3.66 -25.08 -1.78
CA GLU A 596 2.32 -25.53 -1.35
C GLU A 596 1.23 -25.18 -2.38
N THR A 597 1.33 -24.03 -3.06
CA THR A 597 0.33 -23.57 -4.03
C THR A 597 0.54 -24.14 -5.43
N THR A 598 1.79 -24.25 -5.88
CA THR A 598 2.12 -24.57 -7.28
C THR A 598 2.59 -26.01 -7.48
N GLY A 599 3.00 -26.69 -6.40
CA GLY A 599 3.68 -27.99 -6.45
C GLY A 599 5.12 -27.91 -6.96
N VAL A 600 5.65 -26.71 -7.25
CA VAL A 600 6.98 -26.51 -7.85
C VAL A 600 7.95 -25.98 -6.81
N ASP A 601 9.14 -26.60 -6.77
CA ASP A 601 10.27 -26.08 -6.01
C ASP A 601 10.95 -24.95 -6.77
N ILE A 602 11.17 -23.83 -6.08
CA ILE A 602 11.85 -22.66 -6.62
C ILE A 602 13.31 -22.60 -6.15
N PRO A 603 14.22 -22.04 -6.97
CA PRO A 603 15.61 -21.93 -6.58
C PRO A 603 15.79 -21.00 -5.36
N PRO A 604 16.82 -21.21 -4.52
CA PRO A 604 17.03 -20.41 -3.29
C PRO A 604 17.19 -18.90 -3.53
N ASP A 605 17.64 -18.50 -4.72
CA ASP A 605 17.84 -17.10 -5.11
C ASP A 605 16.62 -16.48 -5.82
N TYR A 606 15.49 -17.19 -5.90
CA TYR A 606 14.29 -16.76 -6.61
C TYR A 606 13.80 -15.37 -6.19
N HIS A 607 13.91 -15.03 -4.89
CA HIS A 607 13.53 -13.71 -4.36
C HIS A 607 14.69 -12.73 -4.19
N SER A 608 15.89 -13.06 -4.68
CA SER A 608 17.04 -12.16 -4.52
C SER A 608 16.80 -10.79 -5.16
N ALA A 609 17.34 -9.73 -4.55
CA ALA A 609 17.29 -8.37 -5.09
C ALA A 609 17.75 -8.31 -6.56
N ARG A 610 18.75 -9.13 -6.93
CA ARG A 610 19.24 -9.22 -8.32
C ARG A 610 18.19 -9.76 -9.28
N ASN A 611 17.44 -10.79 -8.90
CA ASN A 611 16.37 -11.34 -9.73
C ASN A 611 15.16 -10.38 -9.76
N ALA A 612 14.84 -9.72 -8.64
CA ALA A 612 13.85 -8.64 -8.62
C ALA A 612 14.23 -7.50 -9.59
N LEU A 613 15.50 -7.09 -9.64
CA LEU A 613 15.99 -6.08 -10.58
C LEU A 613 15.89 -6.56 -12.03
N LYS A 614 16.33 -7.80 -12.33
CA LYS A 614 16.22 -8.39 -13.67
C LYS A 614 14.78 -8.45 -14.17
N ARG A 615 13.84 -8.74 -13.28
CA ARG A 615 12.39 -8.76 -13.57
C ARG A 615 11.77 -7.36 -13.63
N GLY A 616 12.50 -6.29 -13.32
CA GLY A 616 11.96 -4.93 -13.29
C GLY A 616 10.98 -4.68 -12.13
N HIS A 617 11.09 -5.44 -11.04
CA HIS A 617 10.28 -5.27 -9.83
C HIS A 617 10.76 -4.11 -8.97
N ILE A 618 12.05 -3.80 -9.05
CA ILE A 618 12.73 -2.68 -8.39
C ILE A 618 13.53 -1.88 -9.43
N GLN A 619 13.91 -0.66 -9.09
CA GLN A 619 14.68 0.24 -9.98
C GLN A 619 16.19 0.16 -9.76
N GLY A 620 16.65 -0.32 -8.61
CA GLY A 620 18.09 -0.42 -8.31
C GLY A 620 18.43 -1.29 -7.12
#